data_AF-A0A1C7LLG4-F1
#
_entry.id   AF-A0A1C7LLG4-F1
#
_cell.length_a   1.000
_cell.length_b   1.000
_cell.length_c   1.000
_cell.angle_alpha   90.00
_cell.angle_beta   90.00
_cell.angle_gamma   90.00
#
_symmetry.space_group_name_H-M   'P 1'
#
loop_
_entity.id
_entity.type
_entity.pdbx_description
1 polymer ?
#
loop_
_entity_poly.entity_id
_entity_poly.type
_entity_poly.pdbx_seq_one_letter_code
_entity_poly.pdbx_strand_id
1 'polypeptide(L)'
;MAKKKTGKVVSKSAAKAVKKAKAAQKVERKEKKKSTKSKDEEGTTKTLRASLTSDDGKAYFYGDVFRYSPEKDEWRKFVSPTCPGPRSAHAVVASPAGGGKLYLFGGEFSSLYQNSFHHYRDFWCFDISTHTWERIETKVRPTARSGHRMAMWKHYIVLFGGFYDPGLKTNYLNDLWLFDTQEYKWKQVEFKDNDRKPSPRSGFSFLPTPEGILLHGGYCKEYVKGSRPVGVMLDDTWFLRHVLVTNSVLCLGHN
;
A
#
# COMPACT_ATOMS: atom_id res chain seq x y z
N MET A 1 -94.40 0.55 10.53
CA MET A 1 -93.62 1.39 11.46
C MET A 1 -93.27 0.52 12.68
N ALA A 2 -92.12 0.50 13.35
CA ALA A 2 -90.94 1.34 13.43
C ALA A 2 -89.70 0.49 13.80
N LYS A 3 -88.51 1.05 13.55
CA LYS A 3 -87.16 0.51 13.76
C LYS A 3 -86.80 0.40 15.25
N LYS A 4 -86.00 -0.60 15.63
CA LYS A 4 -85.22 -0.59 16.90
C LYS A 4 -83.72 -0.60 16.57
N LYS A 5 -83.05 0.52 16.84
CA LYS A 5 -81.58 0.70 16.81
C LYS A 5 -80.99 0.22 18.13
N THR A 6 -79.93 -0.57 18.10
CA THR A 6 -79.01 -0.76 19.23
C THR A 6 -77.67 -0.11 18.88
N GLY A 7 -77.32 0.93 19.63
CA GLY A 7 -76.05 1.65 19.51
C GLY A 7 -74.94 0.95 20.30
N LYS A 8 -73.75 0.83 19.69
CA LYS A 8 -72.54 0.28 20.33
C LYS A 8 -71.70 1.44 20.85
N VAL A 9 -71.67 1.63 22.17
CA VAL A 9 -70.78 2.58 22.85
C VAL A 9 -69.38 1.95 22.92
N VAL A 10 -68.40 2.52 22.22
CA VAL A 10 -66.98 2.13 22.36
C VAL A 10 -66.32 3.12 23.32
N SER A 11 -65.78 2.60 24.43
CA SER A 11 -65.20 3.40 25.50
C SER A 11 -63.86 4.04 25.09
N LYS A 12 -63.66 5.31 25.45
CA LYS A 12 -62.45 6.12 25.18
C LYS A 12 -61.14 5.52 25.74
N SER A 13 -61.22 4.54 26.64
CA SER A 13 -60.08 3.85 27.25
C SER A 13 -59.34 2.93 26.27
N ALA A 14 -60.07 2.22 25.41
CA ALA A 14 -59.47 1.30 24.44
C ALA A 14 -58.64 2.03 23.35
N ALA A 15 -59.09 3.21 22.92
CA ALA A 15 -58.39 4.02 21.91
C ALA A 15 -57.03 4.57 22.40
N LYS A 16 -56.91 4.83 23.70
CA LYS A 16 -55.67 5.37 24.32
C LYS A 16 -54.60 4.28 24.49
N ALA A 17 -55.01 3.04 24.80
CA ALA A 17 -54.13 1.89 24.89
C ALA A 17 -53.51 1.51 23.53
N VAL A 18 -54.32 1.52 22.45
CA VAL A 18 -53.85 1.22 21.09
C VAL A 18 -52.86 2.27 20.57
N LYS A 19 -53.04 3.56 20.91
CA LYS A 19 -52.08 4.62 20.56
C LYS A 19 -50.72 4.46 21.27
N LYS A 20 -50.73 4.04 22.55
CA LYS A 20 -49.50 3.84 23.33
C LYS A 20 -48.70 2.62 22.84
N ALA A 21 -49.37 1.53 22.46
CA ALA A 21 -48.73 0.35 21.87
C ALA A 21 -48.08 0.62 20.51
N LYS A 22 -48.73 1.41 19.63
CA LYS A 22 -48.15 1.82 18.34
C LYS A 22 -46.95 2.78 18.48
N ALA A 23 -46.88 3.57 19.54
CA ALA A 23 -45.73 4.43 19.82
C ALA A 23 -44.52 3.62 20.30
N ALA A 24 -44.73 2.65 21.20
CA ALA A 24 -43.65 1.77 21.70
C ALA A 24 -43.02 0.92 20.57
N GLN A 25 -43.83 0.31 19.70
CA GLN A 25 -43.31 -0.42 18.53
C GLN A 25 -42.54 0.46 17.54
N LYS A 26 -42.84 1.77 17.45
CA LYS A 26 -42.12 2.71 16.58
C LYS A 26 -40.76 3.13 17.14
N VAL A 27 -40.61 3.16 18.47
CA VAL A 27 -39.34 3.43 19.15
C VAL A 27 -38.40 2.23 19.04
N GLU A 28 -38.91 1.03 19.28
CA GLU A 28 -38.13 -0.22 19.20
C GLU A 28 -37.65 -0.52 17.76
N ARG A 29 -38.46 -0.19 16.75
CA ARG A 29 -38.07 -0.27 15.33
C ARG A 29 -37.01 0.77 14.95
N LYS A 30 -37.00 1.94 15.60
CA LYS A 30 -35.97 2.98 15.39
C LYS A 30 -34.66 2.61 16.08
N GLU A 31 -34.71 2.01 17.26
CA GLU A 31 -33.53 1.51 17.97
C GLU A 31 -32.89 0.32 17.25
N LYS A 32 -33.69 -0.63 16.77
CA LYS A 32 -33.20 -1.71 15.89
C LYS A 32 -32.56 -1.19 14.61
N LYS A 33 -33.13 -0.15 13.98
CA LYS A 33 -32.54 0.49 12.77
C LYS A 33 -31.24 1.25 13.08
N LYS A 34 -31.12 1.81 14.29
CA LYS A 34 -29.91 2.51 14.75
C LYS A 34 -28.79 1.51 15.09
N SER A 35 -29.13 0.34 15.63
CA SER A 35 -28.17 -0.74 15.90
C SER A 35 -27.75 -1.54 14.67
N THR A 36 -28.61 -1.64 13.63
CA THR A 36 -28.18 -2.16 12.31
C THR A 36 -27.27 -1.15 11.62
N LYS A 37 -27.65 0.13 11.62
CA LYS A 37 -26.82 1.19 11.01
C LYS A 37 -25.45 1.35 11.69
N SER A 38 -25.35 1.17 13.01
CA SER A 38 -24.05 1.21 13.71
C SER A 38 -23.17 -0.01 13.39
N LYS A 39 -23.77 -1.21 13.22
CA LYS A 39 -23.04 -2.41 12.79
C LYS A 39 -22.57 -2.33 11.33
N ASP A 40 -23.36 -1.68 10.48
CA ASP A 40 -23.01 -1.47 9.07
C ASP A 40 -21.94 -0.36 8.91
N GLU A 41 -22.00 0.73 9.70
CA GLU A 41 -20.99 1.79 9.68
C GLU A 41 -19.64 1.36 10.29
N GLU A 42 -19.65 0.48 11.30
CA GLU A 42 -18.43 -0.14 11.87
C GLU A 42 -17.82 -1.20 10.94
N GLY A 43 -18.64 -1.83 10.08
CA GLY A 43 -18.18 -2.72 9.01
C GLY A 43 -17.63 -2.00 7.78
N THR A 44 -18.09 -0.77 7.49
CA THR A 44 -17.73 -0.06 6.25
C THR A 44 -16.38 0.66 6.34
N THR A 45 -15.93 1.08 7.53
CA THR A 45 -14.59 1.68 7.73
C THR A 45 -13.44 0.66 7.73
N LYS A 46 -13.73 -0.65 7.79
CA LYS A 46 -12.75 -1.72 7.56
C LYS A 46 -12.44 -1.99 6.08
N THR A 47 -13.04 -1.24 5.16
CA THR A 47 -12.90 -1.49 3.72
C THR A 47 -11.60 -0.89 3.18
N LEU A 48 -10.66 -1.77 2.84
CA LEU A 48 -9.45 -1.56 2.02
C LEU A 48 -8.20 -0.99 2.72
N ARG A 49 -7.93 -1.39 3.95
CA ARG A 49 -6.58 -1.91 4.21
C ARG A 49 -6.62 -3.35 3.71
N ALA A 50 -5.80 -3.72 2.72
CA ALA A 50 -5.57 -5.14 2.47
C ALA A 50 -5.23 -5.72 3.84
N SER A 51 -6.08 -6.61 4.35
CA SER A 51 -5.96 -7.08 5.72
C SER A 51 -4.70 -7.95 5.74
N LEU A 52 -3.58 -7.33 6.07
CA LEU A 52 -2.33 -7.98 6.48
C LEU A 52 -2.50 -8.54 7.90
N THR A 53 -3.73 -8.97 8.22
CA THR A 53 -4.11 -9.38 9.56
C THR A 53 -4.27 -10.88 9.54
N SER A 54 -3.60 -11.54 10.47
CA SER A 54 -3.91 -12.93 10.80
C SER A 54 -5.35 -13.07 11.28
N ASP A 55 -5.82 -14.32 11.38
CA ASP A 55 -7.17 -14.66 11.81
C ASP A 55 -7.53 -14.09 13.19
N ASP A 56 -6.53 -13.79 14.03
CA ASP A 56 -6.69 -13.17 15.34
C ASP A 56 -6.75 -11.62 15.30
N GLY A 57 -6.78 -11.04 14.10
CA GLY A 57 -6.85 -9.59 13.88
C GLY A 57 -5.55 -8.83 14.13
N LYS A 58 -4.43 -9.53 14.37
CA LYS A 58 -3.12 -8.91 14.62
C LYS A 58 -2.29 -8.80 13.34
N ALA A 59 -1.34 -7.87 13.35
CA ALA A 59 -0.39 -7.71 12.25
C ALA A 59 0.98 -8.25 12.65
N TYR A 60 1.50 -9.19 11.87
CA TYR A 60 2.81 -9.80 12.07
C TYR A 60 3.76 -9.37 10.94
N PHE A 61 4.94 -8.90 11.33
CA PHE A 61 5.99 -8.49 10.42
C PHE A 61 7.27 -9.26 10.74
N TYR A 62 8.02 -9.58 9.70
CA TYR A 62 9.27 -10.34 9.81
C TYR A 62 10.44 -9.52 9.26
N GLY A 63 11.62 -9.75 9.81
CA GLY A 63 12.90 -9.19 9.33
C GLY A 63 13.91 -10.29 8.98
N ASP A 64 13.45 -11.54 8.90
CA ASP A 64 14.29 -12.69 8.71
C ASP A 64 14.77 -12.81 7.26
N VAL A 65 16.01 -13.26 7.09
CA VAL A 65 16.57 -13.62 5.79
C VAL A 65 16.78 -15.12 5.77
N PHE A 66 16.23 -15.77 4.75
CA PHE A 66 16.41 -17.19 4.53
C PHE A 66 17.05 -17.47 3.17
N ARG A 67 17.90 -18.49 3.12
CA ARG A 67 18.40 -19.08 1.90
C ARG A 67 17.78 -20.46 1.73
N TYR A 68 17.18 -20.69 0.58
CA TYR A 68 16.81 -22.03 0.12
C TYR A 68 17.94 -22.62 -0.72
N SER A 69 18.28 -23.88 -0.48
CA SER A 69 19.25 -24.64 -1.30
C SER A 69 18.51 -25.78 -2.00
N PRO A 70 18.17 -25.65 -3.29
CA PRO A 70 17.38 -26.65 -4.02
C PRO A 70 18.03 -28.03 -4.05
N GLU A 71 19.36 -28.10 -4.06
CA GLU A 71 20.11 -29.36 -4.13
C GLU A 71 19.96 -30.20 -2.86
N LYS A 72 19.65 -29.55 -1.74
CA LYS A 72 19.49 -30.18 -0.42
C LYS A 72 18.05 -30.12 0.10
N ASP A 73 17.17 -29.44 -0.62
CA ASP A 73 15.83 -29.07 -0.17
C ASP A 73 15.81 -28.47 1.25
N GLU A 74 16.76 -27.57 1.52
CA GLU A 74 17.02 -27.05 2.87
C GLU A 74 16.85 -25.53 2.92
N TRP A 75 16.11 -25.05 3.94
CA TRP A 75 16.06 -23.64 4.31
C TRP A 75 17.03 -23.34 5.45
N ARG A 76 17.87 -22.32 5.26
CA ARG A 76 18.77 -21.81 6.29
C ARG A 76 18.46 -20.36 6.59
N LYS A 77 18.37 -20.04 7.88
CA LYS A 77 18.25 -18.66 8.34
C LYS A 77 19.63 -18.02 8.40
N PHE A 78 19.76 -16.83 7.82
CA PHE A 78 20.92 -15.98 8.03
C PHE A 78 20.69 -15.05 9.21
N VAL A 79 21.74 -14.84 10.00
CA VAL A 79 21.73 -13.99 11.19
C VAL A 79 22.81 -12.94 11.00
N SER A 80 22.43 -11.68 11.12
CA SER A 80 23.35 -10.55 11.09
C SER A 80 23.20 -9.73 12.38
N PRO A 81 24.30 -9.23 12.98
CA PRO A 81 24.23 -8.39 14.17
C PRO A 81 23.43 -7.10 13.96
N THR A 82 23.55 -6.54 12.76
CA THR A 82 22.79 -5.40 12.26
C THR A 82 21.75 -5.91 11.28
N CYS A 83 20.52 -5.40 11.32
CA CYS A 83 19.51 -5.78 10.35
C CYS A 83 18.42 -4.69 10.23
N PRO A 84 17.75 -4.60 9.08
CA PRO A 84 16.54 -3.79 8.97
C PRO A 84 15.46 -4.31 9.94
N GLY A 85 14.72 -3.39 10.56
CA GLY A 85 13.54 -3.76 11.35
C GLY A 85 12.49 -4.51 10.52
N PRO A 86 11.59 -5.30 11.16
CA PRO A 86 10.56 -6.07 10.47
C PRO A 86 9.67 -5.19 9.58
N ARG A 87 9.37 -5.66 8.36
CA ARG A 87 8.69 -4.83 7.35
C ARG A 87 8.02 -5.64 6.25
N SER A 88 7.00 -5.07 5.62
CA SER A 88 6.38 -5.58 4.40
C SER A 88 6.41 -4.51 3.30
N ALA A 89 6.02 -4.89 2.07
CA ALA A 89 5.92 -3.98 0.92
C ALA A 89 7.18 -3.12 0.64
N HIS A 90 8.34 -3.60 1.09
CA HIS A 90 9.66 -3.10 0.73
C HIS A 90 10.06 -3.67 -0.64
N ALA A 91 11.07 -3.07 -1.28
CA ALA A 91 11.66 -3.62 -2.49
C ALA A 91 13.10 -4.07 -2.23
N VAL A 92 13.50 -5.18 -2.86
CA VAL A 92 14.85 -5.72 -2.83
C VAL A 92 15.34 -5.92 -4.26
N VAL A 93 16.60 -5.56 -4.55
CA VAL A 93 17.26 -5.87 -5.81
C VAL A 93 18.61 -6.54 -5.57
N ALA A 94 18.94 -7.52 -6.42
CA ALA A 94 20.24 -8.17 -6.39
C ALA A 94 21.24 -7.43 -7.27
N SER A 95 22.49 -7.39 -6.82
CA SER A 95 23.66 -6.97 -7.59
C SER A 95 24.69 -8.09 -7.60
N PRO A 96 25.31 -8.41 -8.74
CA PRO A 96 26.41 -9.38 -8.79
C PRO A 96 27.72 -8.83 -8.21
N ALA A 97 27.79 -7.53 -7.88
CA ALA A 97 29.00 -6.90 -7.35
C ALA A 97 29.49 -7.56 -6.04
N GLY A 98 30.81 -7.69 -5.89
CA GLY A 98 31.44 -8.15 -4.65
C GLY A 98 31.03 -9.56 -4.22
N GLY A 99 30.70 -10.46 -5.15
CA GLY A 99 30.25 -11.81 -4.81
C GLY A 99 28.75 -11.93 -4.51
N GLY A 100 28.00 -10.85 -4.66
CA GLY A 100 26.54 -10.82 -4.49
C GLY A 100 26.10 -9.91 -3.35
N LYS A 101 25.30 -8.90 -3.70
CA LYS A 101 24.70 -7.97 -2.74
C LYS A 101 23.19 -7.87 -2.95
N LEU A 102 22.44 -7.68 -1.89
CA LEU A 102 21.00 -7.37 -1.94
C LEU A 102 20.76 -5.97 -1.37
N TYR A 103 20.14 -5.10 -2.14
CA TYR A 103 19.80 -3.75 -1.69
C TYR A 103 18.32 -3.68 -1.37
N LEU A 104 17.99 -3.22 -0.16
CA LEU A 104 16.62 -3.09 0.34
C LEU A 104 16.31 -1.62 0.62
N PHE A 105 15.16 -1.14 0.15
CA PHE A 105 14.66 0.20 0.49
C PHE A 105 13.24 0.16 1.05
N GLY A 106 12.99 1.03 2.02
CA GLY A 106 11.65 1.40 2.48
C GLY A 106 10.81 0.23 2.98
N GLY A 107 9.52 0.25 2.63
CA GLY A 107 8.51 -0.65 3.16
C GLY A 107 7.71 -0.02 4.30
N GLU A 108 6.87 -0.84 4.92
CA GLU A 108 6.01 -0.42 6.01
C GLU A 108 6.03 -1.40 7.18
N PHE A 109 5.67 -0.89 8.34
CA PHE A 109 5.47 -1.65 9.57
C PHE A 109 4.20 -1.16 10.25
N SER A 110 3.44 -2.12 10.80
CA SER A 110 2.36 -1.82 11.74
C SER A 110 2.60 -2.56 13.05
N SER A 111 2.24 -1.92 14.16
CA SER A 111 2.24 -2.59 15.45
C SER A 111 1.25 -3.76 15.46
N LEU A 112 1.42 -4.67 16.41
CA LEU A 112 0.62 -5.89 16.54
C LEU A 112 -0.90 -5.62 16.53
N TYR A 113 -1.33 -4.55 17.20
CA TYR A 113 -2.73 -4.11 17.29
C TYR A 113 -3.08 -2.97 16.32
N GLN A 114 -2.20 -2.67 15.36
CA GLN A 114 -2.41 -1.67 14.30
C GLN A 114 -2.71 -0.25 14.81
N ASN A 115 -2.29 0.07 16.02
CA ASN A 115 -2.39 1.40 16.61
C ASN A 115 -1.28 2.35 16.15
N SER A 116 -0.24 1.80 15.54
CA SER A 116 0.87 2.54 14.96
C SER A 116 1.20 1.98 13.58
N PHE A 117 1.47 2.86 12.65
CA PHE A 117 1.83 2.54 11.28
C PHE A 117 2.96 3.47 10.83
N HIS A 118 3.96 2.90 10.18
CA HIS A 118 5.18 3.60 9.82
C HIS A 118 5.65 3.19 8.43
N HIS A 119 5.98 4.16 7.59
CA HIS A 119 6.72 3.93 6.36
C HIS A 119 8.20 4.18 6.59
N TYR A 120 9.01 3.23 6.16
CA TYR A 120 10.46 3.36 6.20
C TYR A 120 10.99 4.16 5.01
N ARG A 121 12.14 4.80 5.23
CA ARG A 121 12.96 5.49 4.20
C ARG A 121 14.44 5.09 4.26
N ASP A 122 14.74 4.07 5.04
CA ASP A 122 16.08 3.55 5.21
C ASP A 122 16.49 2.71 4.00
N PHE A 123 17.80 2.64 3.78
CA PHE A 123 18.40 1.91 2.68
C PHE A 123 19.46 0.98 3.25
N TRP A 124 19.42 -0.29 2.86
CA TRP A 124 20.24 -1.34 3.41
C TRP A 124 20.89 -2.14 2.30
N CYS A 125 22.09 -2.66 2.57
CA CYS A 125 22.79 -3.61 1.71
C CYS A 125 23.11 -4.86 2.52
N PHE A 126 22.69 -6.02 2.03
CA PHE A 126 23.09 -7.32 2.53
C PHE A 126 24.21 -7.85 1.67
N ASP A 127 25.34 -8.19 2.27
CA ASP A 127 26.41 -8.91 1.60
C ASP A 127 26.18 -10.42 1.74
N ILE A 128 26.04 -11.10 0.59
CA ILE A 128 25.72 -12.54 0.56
C ILE A 128 26.91 -13.38 1.03
N SER A 129 28.14 -12.89 0.87
CA SER A 129 29.34 -13.65 1.25
C SER A 129 29.57 -13.65 2.76
N THR A 130 29.34 -12.52 3.41
CA THR A 130 29.53 -12.35 4.86
C THR A 130 28.25 -12.56 5.66
N HIS A 131 27.10 -12.63 5.00
CA HIS A 131 25.77 -12.66 5.59
C HIS A 131 25.49 -11.45 6.51
N THR A 132 26.02 -10.27 6.16
CA THR A 132 25.86 -9.06 6.98
C THR A 132 25.02 -8.00 6.32
N TRP A 133 24.15 -7.36 7.08
CA TRP A 133 23.48 -6.13 6.66
C TRP A 133 24.25 -4.89 7.09
N GLU A 134 24.34 -3.94 6.19
CA GLU A 134 24.86 -2.60 6.45
C GLU A 134 23.83 -1.57 6.04
N ARG A 135 23.64 -0.55 6.88
CA ARG A 135 22.77 0.57 6.56
C ARG A 135 23.55 1.59 5.74
N ILE A 136 23.03 1.95 4.58
CA ILE A 136 23.62 2.96 3.71
C ILE A 136 23.01 4.31 4.05
N GLU A 137 23.83 5.20 4.62
CA GLU A 137 23.42 6.57 4.90
C GLU A 137 23.82 7.52 3.78
N THR A 138 22.84 8.28 3.31
CA THR A 138 23.00 9.27 2.24
C THR A 138 22.27 10.56 2.62
N LYS A 139 22.86 11.70 2.26
CA LYS A 139 22.26 13.02 2.52
C LYS A 139 21.01 13.24 1.67
N VAL A 140 21.11 12.92 0.39
CA VAL A 140 20.01 12.94 -0.58
C VAL A 140 19.46 11.52 -0.69
N ARG A 141 18.14 11.36 -0.59
CA ARG A 141 17.48 10.05 -0.62
C ARG A 141 15.98 10.18 -0.93
N PRO A 142 15.33 9.12 -1.43
CA PRO A 142 13.88 9.10 -1.61
C PRO A 142 13.14 9.26 -0.28
N THR A 143 11.92 9.77 -0.35
CA THR A 143 11.01 9.87 0.80
C THR A 143 10.53 8.49 1.27
N ALA A 144 10.02 8.43 2.51
CA ALA A 144 9.44 7.22 3.07
C ALA A 144 8.28 6.70 2.21
N ARG A 145 8.28 5.40 1.92
CA ARG A 145 7.30 4.79 1.01
C ARG A 145 7.24 3.27 1.14
N SER A 146 6.10 2.71 0.78
CA SER A 146 5.90 1.27 0.56
C SER A 146 5.22 0.99 -0.78
N GLY A 147 5.22 -0.27 -1.22
CA GLY A 147 4.62 -0.69 -2.49
C GLY A 147 5.30 -0.15 -3.74
N HIS A 148 6.46 0.50 -3.59
CA HIS A 148 7.34 0.90 -4.67
C HIS A 148 8.05 -0.32 -5.26
N ARG A 149 8.66 -0.15 -6.43
CA ARG A 149 9.52 -1.18 -7.01
C ARG A 149 10.90 -0.63 -7.28
N MET A 150 11.86 -1.56 -7.22
CA MET A 150 13.25 -1.31 -7.58
C MET A 150 13.66 -2.31 -8.64
N ALA A 151 14.54 -1.88 -9.56
CA ALA A 151 15.17 -2.74 -10.54
C ALA A 151 16.63 -2.35 -10.70
N MET A 152 17.50 -3.34 -10.87
CA MET A 152 18.90 -3.09 -11.22
C MET A 152 19.00 -2.86 -12.73
N TRP A 153 19.71 -1.82 -13.14
CA TRP A 153 19.99 -1.57 -14.54
C TRP A 153 21.38 -0.93 -14.68
N LYS A 154 22.28 -1.68 -15.32
CA LYS A 154 23.73 -1.41 -15.28
C LYS A 154 24.21 -1.37 -13.81
N HIS A 155 24.89 -0.28 -13.41
CA HIS A 155 25.32 -0.04 -12.03
C HIS A 155 24.35 0.85 -11.25
N TYR A 156 23.16 1.12 -11.80
CA TYR A 156 22.12 1.90 -11.13
C TYR A 156 21.05 1.01 -10.55
N ILE A 157 20.65 1.31 -9.33
CA ILE A 157 19.39 0.86 -8.78
C ILE A 157 18.36 1.93 -9.10
N VAL A 158 17.36 1.54 -9.88
CA VAL A 158 16.26 2.41 -10.27
C VAL A 158 15.09 2.15 -9.34
N LEU A 159 14.58 3.19 -8.69
CA LEU A 159 13.41 3.13 -7.83
C LEU A 159 12.29 3.99 -8.44
N PHE A 160 11.08 3.44 -8.50
CA PHE A 160 9.92 4.18 -8.98
C PHE A 160 8.72 4.03 -8.04
N GLY A 161 7.97 5.12 -7.91
CA GLY A 161 6.64 5.16 -7.35
C GLY A 161 6.51 4.67 -5.91
N GLY A 162 5.43 3.94 -5.63
CA GLY A 162 4.99 3.53 -4.29
C GLY A 162 3.97 4.51 -3.72
N PHE A 163 3.76 4.44 -2.41
CA PHE A 163 2.87 5.34 -1.71
C PHE A 163 3.36 5.66 -0.30
N TYR A 164 2.82 6.75 0.25
CA TYR A 164 2.93 7.15 1.64
C TYR A 164 1.54 7.41 2.21
N ASP A 165 1.19 6.77 3.32
CA ASP A 165 -0.11 6.89 3.97
C ASP A 165 0.03 7.50 5.38
N PRO A 166 -0.30 8.79 5.56
CA PRO A 166 -0.35 9.44 6.86
C PRO A 166 -1.63 9.13 7.65
N GLY A 167 -2.52 8.26 7.15
CA GLY A 167 -3.78 7.85 7.79
C GLY A 167 -5.03 8.61 7.34
N LEU A 168 -4.88 9.76 6.67
CA LEU A 168 -5.99 10.56 6.14
C LEU A 168 -6.19 10.37 4.63
N LYS A 169 -5.09 10.51 3.87
CA LYS A 169 -5.07 10.41 2.41
C LYS A 169 -3.79 9.73 1.98
N THR A 170 -3.91 8.56 1.36
CA THR A 170 -2.79 7.87 0.75
C THR A 170 -2.25 8.70 -0.42
N ASN A 171 -0.98 9.04 -0.36
CA ASN A 171 -0.28 9.76 -1.42
C ASN A 171 0.52 8.77 -2.27
N TYR A 172 0.07 8.52 -3.49
CA TYR A 172 0.80 7.71 -4.46
C TYR A 172 1.91 8.55 -5.11
N LEU A 173 3.02 7.91 -5.45
CA LEU A 173 4.22 8.55 -5.96
C LEU A 173 4.48 8.13 -7.42
N ASN A 174 5.09 9.01 -8.20
CA ASN A 174 5.62 8.76 -9.55
C ASN A 174 7.00 9.39 -9.76
N ASP A 175 7.72 9.66 -8.67
CA ASP A 175 9.11 10.08 -8.75
C ASP A 175 10.00 8.89 -9.14
N LEU A 176 11.04 9.21 -9.92
CA LEU A 176 12.03 8.26 -10.39
C LEU A 176 13.37 8.60 -9.75
N TRP A 177 13.99 7.61 -9.12
CA TRP A 177 15.25 7.75 -8.42
C TRP A 177 16.29 6.78 -8.96
N LEU A 178 17.52 7.24 -9.04
CA LEU A 178 18.68 6.44 -9.40
C LEU A 178 19.64 6.43 -8.22
N PHE A 179 20.00 5.25 -7.73
CA PHE A 179 21.14 5.09 -6.84
C PHE A 179 22.30 4.53 -7.63
N ASP A 180 23.38 5.29 -7.67
CA ASP A 180 24.64 4.86 -8.25
C ASP A 180 25.38 3.94 -7.27
N THR A 181 25.55 2.67 -7.65
CA THR A 181 26.22 1.67 -6.78
C THR A 181 27.75 1.80 -6.77
N GLN A 182 28.33 2.65 -7.61
CA GLN A 182 29.76 2.97 -7.60
C GLN A 182 30.02 4.19 -6.73
N GLU A 183 29.19 5.23 -6.89
CA GLU A 183 29.34 6.50 -6.16
C GLU A 183 28.61 6.55 -4.81
N TYR A 184 27.72 5.58 -4.55
CA TYR A 184 26.85 5.51 -3.38
C TYR A 184 25.99 6.76 -3.19
N LYS A 185 25.46 7.29 -4.31
CA LYS A 185 24.67 8.53 -4.34
C LYS A 185 23.30 8.29 -4.96
N TRP A 186 22.27 8.80 -4.30
CA TRP A 186 20.95 8.95 -4.90
C TRP A 186 20.89 10.23 -5.74
N LYS A 187 20.20 10.13 -6.87
CA LYS A 187 19.79 11.25 -7.70
C LYS A 187 18.31 11.08 -8.07
N GLN A 188 17.52 12.12 -7.85
CA GLN A 188 16.16 12.17 -8.39
C GLN A 188 16.24 12.58 -9.86
N VAL A 189 15.49 11.88 -10.71
CA VAL A 189 15.29 12.29 -12.09
C VAL A 189 14.20 13.35 -12.10
N GLU A 190 14.55 14.54 -12.59
CA GLU A 190 13.58 15.61 -12.80
C GLU A 190 12.97 15.49 -14.19
N PHE A 191 11.63 15.53 -14.23
CA PHE A 191 10.84 15.51 -15.45
C PHE A 191 10.39 16.94 -15.75
N LYS A 192 10.50 17.36 -17.01
CA LYS A 192 9.89 18.61 -17.49
C LYS A 192 8.37 18.45 -17.58
N ASP A 193 7.65 19.56 -17.63
CA ASP A 193 6.17 19.55 -17.62
C ASP A 193 5.56 18.76 -18.79
N ASN A 194 6.24 18.74 -19.94
CA ASN A 194 5.79 18.03 -21.14
C ASN A 194 6.36 16.61 -21.28
N ASP A 195 7.16 16.14 -20.32
CA ASP A 195 7.73 14.79 -20.39
C ASP A 195 6.64 13.76 -20.13
N ARG A 196 6.58 12.75 -21.00
CA ARG A 196 5.75 11.57 -20.78
C ARG A 196 6.31 10.78 -19.60
N LYS A 197 5.48 10.56 -18.57
CA LYS A 197 5.82 9.77 -17.39
C LYS A 197 4.62 8.96 -16.90
N PRO A 198 4.85 7.83 -16.20
CA PRO A 198 3.77 7.04 -15.67
C PRO A 198 3.07 7.84 -14.57
N SER A 199 1.76 7.67 -14.46
CA SER A 199 0.98 8.22 -13.35
C SER A 199 1.44 7.64 -12.00
N PRO A 200 1.16 8.33 -10.87
CA PRO A 200 1.45 7.81 -9.54
C PRO A 200 0.82 6.45 -9.28
N ARG A 201 1.60 5.50 -8.76
CA ARG A 201 1.17 4.09 -8.65
C ARG A 201 2.00 3.27 -7.66
N SER A 202 1.40 2.20 -7.16
CA SER A 202 2.07 1.13 -6.41
C SER A 202 1.61 -0.24 -6.92
N GLY A 203 2.25 -1.32 -6.45
CA GLY A 203 1.80 -2.69 -6.75
C GLY A 203 1.96 -3.11 -8.21
N PHE A 204 2.76 -2.39 -8.99
CA PHE A 204 3.04 -2.67 -10.41
C PHE A 204 4.20 -3.65 -10.58
N SER A 205 4.38 -4.14 -11.81
CA SER A 205 5.55 -4.91 -12.25
C SER A 205 6.65 -3.97 -12.73
N PHE A 206 7.90 -4.22 -12.35
CA PHE A 206 9.06 -3.41 -12.71
C PHE A 206 10.24 -4.32 -13.03
N LEU A 207 10.42 -4.63 -14.32
CA LEU A 207 11.25 -5.73 -14.77
C LEU A 207 12.47 -5.20 -15.55
N PRO A 208 13.70 -5.44 -15.07
CA PRO A 208 14.89 -5.03 -15.80
C PRO A 208 15.10 -5.89 -17.06
N THR A 209 15.61 -5.24 -18.10
CA THR A 209 16.02 -5.82 -19.38
C THR A 209 17.41 -5.27 -19.75
N PRO A 210 18.13 -5.87 -20.71
CA PRO A 210 19.40 -5.31 -21.17
C PRO A 210 19.27 -3.86 -21.69
N GLU A 211 18.13 -3.52 -22.31
CA GLU A 211 17.90 -2.23 -22.96
C GLU A 211 17.27 -1.17 -22.03
N GLY A 212 16.74 -1.57 -20.88
CA GLY A 212 15.92 -0.69 -20.05
C GLY A 212 15.14 -1.40 -18.95
N ILE A 213 14.07 -0.77 -18.45
CA ILE A 213 13.17 -1.36 -17.46
C ILE A 213 11.73 -1.24 -17.96
N LEU A 214 11.02 -2.37 -17.97
CA LEU A 214 9.59 -2.43 -18.26
C LEU A 214 8.79 -2.16 -16.98
N LEU A 215 7.86 -1.22 -17.05
CA LEU A 215 6.82 -1.01 -16.04
C LEU A 215 5.48 -1.43 -16.64
N HIS A 216 4.71 -2.23 -15.90
CA HIS A 216 3.36 -2.59 -16.33
C HIS A 216 2.36 -2.50 -15.17
N GLY A 217 1.26 -1.81 -15.46
CA GLY A 217 0.08 -1.71 -14.64
C GLY A 217 0.29 -1.02 -13.29
N GLY A 218 -0.43 -1.51 -12.28
CA GLY A 218 -0.37 -1.01 -10.90
C GLY A 218 -1.73 -0.55 -10.39
N TYR A 219 -1.69 0.14 -9.25
CA TYR A 219 -2.89 0.66 -8.60
C TYR A 219 -2.61 2.02 -7.99
N CYS A 220 -3.63 2.88 -8.01
CA CYS A 220 -3.65 4.10 -7.22
C CYS A 220 -5.06 4.42 -6.69
N LYS A 221 -5.15 5.40 -5.78
CA LYS A 221 -6.43 5.96 -5.34
C LYS A 221 -6.53 7.40 -5.78
N GLU A 222 -7.63 7.73 -6.44
CA GLU A 222 -7.98 9.09 -6.80
C GLU A 222 -8.91 9.70 -5.76
N TYR A 223 -8.64 10.96 -5.44
CA TYR A 223 -9.37 11.71 -4.42
C TYR A 223 -9.98 12.95 -5.07
N VAL A 224 -11.25 12.84 -5.45
CA VAL A 224 -12.04 13.95 -6.01
C VAL A 224 -12.88 14.57 -4.91
N LYS A 225 -12.83 15.91 -4.79
CA LYS A 225 -13.58 16.64 -3.75
C LYS A 225 -15.08 16.34 -3.88
N GLY A 226 -15.71 15.95 -2.77
CA GLY A 226 -17.14 15.62 -2.71
C GLY A 226 -17.50 14.20 -3.16
N SER A 227 -16.52 13.40 -3.59
CA SER A 227 -16.71 12.00 -3.96
C SER A 227 -15.98 11.06 -3.01
N ARG A 228 -16.43 9.81 -2.94
CA ARG A 228 -15.67 8.76 -2.25
C ARG A 228 -14.37 8.50 -3.02
N PRO A 229 -13.26 8.16 -2.33
CA PRO A 229 -12.04 7.77 -3.01
C PRO A 229 -12.29 6.60 -3.96
N VAL A 230 -11.78 6.69 -5.18
CA VAL A 230 -11.93 5.66 -6.21
C VAL A 230 -10.59 4.97 -6.42
N GLY A 231 -10.58 3.64 -6.32
CA GLY A 231 -9.42 2.84 -6.69
C GLY A 231 -9.33 2.72 -8.20
N VAL A 232 -8.16 3.00 -8.76
CA VAL A 232 -7.88 2.91 -10.19
C VAL A 232 -6.86 1.80 -10.40
N MET A 233 -7.25 0.80 -11.20
CA MET A 233 -6.36 -0.24 -11.70
C MET A 233 -5.74 0.26 -12.99
N LEU A 234 -4.42 0.20 -13.07
CA LEU A 234 -3.65 0.64 -14.21
C LEU A 234 -3.22 -0.60 -14.99
N ASP A 235 -3.34 -0.54 -16.31
CA ASP A 235 -2.99 -1.60 -17.27
C ASP A 235 -2.00 -1.11 -18.34
N ASP A 236 -1.58 0.15 -18.26
CA ASP A 236 -0.63 0.78 -19.16
C ASP A 236 0.79 0.22 -18.99
N THR A 237 1.52 0.23 -20.10
CA THR A 237 2.91 -0.26 -20.16
C THR A 237 3.85 0.88 -20.50
N TRP A 238 4.98 0.92 -19.81
CA TRP A 238 6.03 1.90 -20.01
C TRP A 238 7.38 1.21 -20.14
N PHE A 239 8.22 1.74 -21.02
CA PHE A 239 9.59 1.28 -21.16
C PHE A 239 10.56 2.42 -20.85
N LEU A 240 11.28 2.30 -19.74
CA LEU A 240 12.34 3.22 -19.35
C LEU A 240 13.62 2.84 -20.10
N ARG A 241 14.11 3.74 -20.95
CA ARG A 241 15.33 3.55 -21.73
C ARG A 241 16.35 4.65 -21.42
N HIS A 242 17.64 4.30 -21.45
CA HIS A 242 18.70 5.30 -21.49
C HIS A 242 18.76 5.80 -22.91
N VAL A 243 18.40 7.05 -23.17
CA VAL A 243 18.80 7.65 -24.42
C VAL A 243 20.19 8.24 -24.18
N LEU A 244 21.21 7.64 -24.78
CA LEU A 244 22.50 8.31 -24.94
C LEU A 244 22.29 9.45 -25.95
N VAL A 245 21.67 10.55 -25.52
CA VAL A 245 21.87 11.82 -26.19
C VAL A 245 22.92 12.54 -25.36
N THR A 246 23.98 12.98 -26.02
CA THR A 246 24.89 14.01 -25.49
C THR A 246 24.04 15.08 -24.81
N ASN A 247 24.09 15.12 -23.47
CA ASN A 247 23.16 15.79 -22.54
C ASN A 247 21.94 14.94 -22.09
N SER A 248 22.19 14.08 -21.10
CA SER A 248 21.36 13.83 -19.91
C SER A 248 19.82 13.96 -20.03
N VAL A 249 19.15 13.13 -20.83
CA VAL A 249 17.68 12.99 -20.74
C VAL A 249 17.26 11.52 -20.82
N LEU A 250 16.48 11.07 -19.83
CA LEU A 250 15.78 9.78 -19.84
C LEU A 250 14.43 9.98 -20.53
N CYS A 251 14.18 9.23 -21.60
CA CYS A 251 12.87 9.21 -22.26
C CYS A 251 12.16 7.88 -21.98
N LEU A 252 10.91 7.96 -21.57
CA LEU A 252 10.01 6.82 -21.44
C LEU A 252 9.24 6.63 -22.75
N GLY A 253 9.37 5.45 -23.36
CA GLY A 253 8.59 5.05 -24.54
C GLY A 253 7.27 4.38 -24.14
N HIS A 254 6.24 4.57 -24.96
CA HIS A 254 4.92 3.93 -24.84
C HIS A 254 4.62 3.19 -26.14
N ASN A 255 4.03 1.99 -26.04
CA ASN A 255 3.40 1.26 -27.14
C ASN A 255 1.93 1.06 -26.78
#